data_AF-A0A6N3CLU3-F1
#
_entry.id   AF-A0A6N3CLU3-F1
#
_cell.length_a   1.000
_cell.length_b   1.000
_cell.length_c   1.000
_cell.angle_alpha   90.00
_cell.angle_beta   90.00
_cell.angle_gamma   90.00
#
_symmetry.space_group_name_H-M   'P 1'
#
loop_
_entity.id
_entity.type
_entity.pdbx_description
1 polymer ?
#
loop_
_entity_poly.entity_id
_entity_poly.type
_entity_poly.pdbx_seq_one_letter_code
_entity_poly.pdbx_strand_id
1 'polypeptide(L)'
;MCIIIRLDETYYLKVKSDITPEFIIKQIIKNCGMRKDSFGEYYVKRILNNILSGGINLTEFYEKYYKNEYSSFIQFLYNKELIDYEDIEKLSFKDNEILWKLNPYSNSYNIQNLIEFNDEILIIINRLLVEVSYED
;
A
#
# COMPACT_ATOMS: atom_id res chain seq x y z
N MET A 1 -5.43 8.84 5.58
CA MET A 1 -4.15 9.25 4.94
C MET A 1 -3.72 8.10 4.03
N CYS A 2 -3.13 8.35 2.86
CA CYS A 2 -2.71 7.29 1.93
C CYS A 2 -1.18 7.26 1.85
N ILE A 3 -0.55 6.20 2.34
CA ILE A 3 0.92 6.09 2.40
C ILE A 3 1.39 4.65 2.34
N ILE A 4 2.47 4.41 1.60
CA ILE A 4 3.22 3.16 1.62
C ILE A 4 4.37 3.26 2.61
N ILE A 5 4.46 2.28 3.51
CA ILE A 5 5.46 2.17 4.56
C ILE A 5 6.24 0.88 4.30
N ARG A 6 7.56 0.96 4.37
CA ARG A 6 8.44 -0.21 4.34
C ARG A 6 8.83 -0.57 5.77
N LEU A 7 8.56 -1.80 6.18
CA LEU A 7 9.04 -2.39 7.43
C LEU A 7 9.85 -3.63 7.04
N ASP A 8 11.16 -3.58 7.30
CA ASP A 8 12.14 -4.55 6.80
C ASP A 8 12.04 -4.79 5.28
N GLU A 9 11.70 -6.01 4.87
CA GLU A 9 11.55 -6.44 3.48
C GLU A 9 10.10 -6.39 2.97
N THR A 10 9.15 -6.00 3.83
CA THR A 10 7.72 -5.97 3.52
C THR A 10 7.21 -4.54 3.34
N TYR A 11 6.32 -4.37 2.36
CA TYR A 11 5.66 -3.11 2.09
C TYR A 11 4.20 -3.16 2.55
N TYR A 12 3.76 -2.08 3.17
CA TYR A 12 2.40 -1.93 3.65
C TYR A 12 1.81 -0.65 3.09
N LEU A 13 0.57 -0.69 2.61
CA LEU A 13 -0.21 0.49 2.29
C LEU A 13 -1.20 0.74 3.44
N LYS A 14 -1.08 1.90 4.07
CA LYS A 14 -2.07 2.41 5.00
C LYS A 14 -2.96 3.41 4.29
N VAL A 15 -4.27 3.19 4.34
CA VAL A 15 -5.25 4.00 3.62
C VAL A 15 -6.59 4.03 4.36
N LYS A 16 -7.49 4.96 4.03
CA LYS A 16 -8.86 4.93 4.55
C LYS A 16 -9.61 3.69 4.04
N SER A 17 -10.56 3.18 4.84
CA SER A 17 -11.29 1.94 4.57
C SER A 17 -12.11 1.90 3.28
N ASP A 18 -12.51 3.07 2.77
CA ASP A 18 -13.26 3.24 1.53
C ASP A 18 -12.39 3.26 0.27
N ILE A 19 -11.06 3.26 0.43
CA ILE A 19 -10.11 3.34 -0.68
C ILE A 19 -9.52 1.98 -1.00
N THR A 20 -9.59 1.63 -2.28
CA THR A 20 -8.98 0.43 -2.84
C THR A 20 -7.69 0.76 -3.61
N PRO A 21 -6.77 -0.23 -3.76
CA PRO A 21 -5.65 -0.14 -4.68
C PRO A 21 -6.03 0.37 -6.08
N GLU A 22 -7.13 -0.11 -6.65
CA GLU A 22 -7.58 0.27 -7.99
C GLU A 22 -7.99 1.75 -8.05
N PHE A 23 -8.65 2.26 -7.00
CA PHE A 23 -9.01 3.66 -6.89
C PHE A 23 -7.76 4.55 -6.86
N ILE A 24 -6.75 4.17 -6.06
CA ILE A 24 -5.48 4.89 -5.96
C ILE A 24 -4.80 5.01 -7.32
N ILE A 25 -4.67 3.89 -8.05
CA ILE A 25 -4.04 3.86 -9.37
C ILE A 25 -4.76 4.81 -10.31
N LYS A 26 -6.10 4.77 -10.34
CA LYS A 26 -6.91 5.65 -11.18
C LYS A 26 -6.67 7.13 -10.88
N GLN A 27 -6.60 7.50 -9.59
CA GLN A 27 -6.40 8.89 -9.18
C GLN A 27 -4.99 9.39 -9.51
N ILE A 28 -3.95 8.59 -9.27
CA ILE A 28 -2.58 8.98 -9.64
C ILE A 28 -2.47 9.22 -11.16
N ILE A 29 -3.03 8.33 -11.98
CA ILE A 29 -3.00 8.49 -13.44
C ILE A 29 -3.74 9.76 -13.88
N LYS A 30 -4.89 10.08 -13.27
CA LYS A 30 -5.63 11.32 -13.53
C LYS A 30 -4.80 12.55 -13.17
N ASN A 31 -4.11 12.53 -12.03
CA ASN A 31 -3.42 13.70 -11.48
C ASN A 31 -2.05 13.97 -12.11
N CYS A 32 -1.35 12.94 -12.59
CA CYS A 32 -0.04 13.11 -13.24
C CYS A 32 -0.10 13.86 -14.59
N GLY A 33 -1.29 14.18 -15.12
CA GLY A 33 -1.44 14.99 -16.34
C GLY A 33 -0.80 14.37 -17.59
N MET A 34 -0.56 13.06 -17.57
CA MET A 34 0.11 12.37 -18.67
C MET A 34 -0.78 12.35 -19.91
N ARG A 35 -0.15 12.48 -21.08
CA ARG A 35 -0.88 12.30 -22.34
C ARG A 35 -1.46 10.88 -22.38
N LYS A 36 -2.75 10.79 -22.67
CA LYS A 36 -3.45 9.51 -22.84
C LYS A 36 -2.76 8.66 -23.92
N ASP A 37 -2.62 7.38 -23.64
CA ASP A 37 -1.98 6.35 -24.47
C ASP A 37 -0.49 6.62 -24.75
N SER A 38 0.16 7.44 -23.90
CA SER A 38 1.60 7.67 -23.98
C SER A 38 2.40 6.54 -23.32
N PHE A 39 3.66 6.44 -23.71
CA PHE A 39 4.63 5.56 -23.04
C PHE A 39 4.71 5.85 -21.54
N GLY A 40 4.67 7.13 -21.14
CA GLY A 40 4.70 7.53 -19.73
C GLY A 40 3.50 7.00 -18.95
N GLU A 41 2.29 7.17 -19.49
CA GLU A 41 1.08 6.64 -18.85
C GLU A 41 1.13 5.12 -18.70
N TYR A 42 1.52 4.40 -19.76
CA TYR A 42 1.67 2.94 -19.72
C TYR A 42 2.67 2.49 -18.65
N TYR A 43 3.83 3.14 -18.59
CA TYR A 43 4.89 2.76 -17.66
C TYR A 43 4.51 3.03 -16.21
N VAL A 44 3.91 4.18 -15.90
CA VAL A 44 3.42 4.51 -14.55
C VAL A 44 2.31 3.55 -14.13
N LYS A 45 1.31 3.28 -15.00
CA LYS A 45 0.28 2.27 -14.71
C LYS A 45 0.88 0.92 -14.37
N ARG A 46 1.89 0.49 -15.13
CA ARG A 46 2.57 -0.78 -14.90
C ARG A 46 3.25 -0.80 -13.53
N ILE A 47 4.01 0.22 -13.16
CA ILE A 47 4.66 0.31 -11.85
C ILE A 47 3.61 0.23 -10.73
N LEU A 48 2.58 1.07 -10.79
CA LEU A 48 1.57 1.13 -9.73
C LEU A 48 0.80 -0.19 -9.60
N ASN A 49 0.41 -0.82 -10.71
CA ASN A 49 -0.23 -2.14 -10.68
C ASN A 49 0.70 -3.20 -10.04
N ASN A 50 2.00 -3.19 -10.35
CA ASN A 50 2.90 -4.18 -9.75
C ASN A 50 3.04 -4.01 -8.24
N ILE A 51 2.99 -2.76 -7.75
CA ILE A 51 3.13 -2.46 -6.32
C ILE A 51 1.83 -2.72 -5.56
N LEU A 52 0.71 -2.27 -6.13
CA LEU A 52 -0.57 -2.18 -5.43
C LEU A 52 -1.49 -3.38 -5.73
N SER A 53 -1.39 -3.99 -6.91
CA SER A 53 -2.19 -5.17 -7.25
C SER A 53 -1.66 -6.42 -6.56
N GLY A 54 -2.57 -7.29 -6.11
CA GLY A 54 -2.20 -8.51 -5.38
C GLY A 54 -1.88 -8.27 -3.90
N GLY A 55 -2.04 -7.03 -3.41
CA GLY A 55 -2.00 -6.74 -1.98
C GLY A 55 -3.15 -7.42 -1.24
N ILE A 56 -2.91 -7.80 0.02
CA ILE A 56 -3.91 -8.41 0.90
C ILE A 56 -4.34 -7.36 1.92
N ASN A 57 -5.65 -7.07 1.98
CA ASN A 57 -6.22 -6.26 3.05
C ASN A 57 -6.13 -7.04 4.37
N LEU A 58 -5.12 -6.74 5.18
CA LEU A 58 -4.89 -7.42 6.46
C LEU A 58 -6.01 -7.14 7.46
N THR A 59 -6.61 -5.96 7.40
CA THR A 59 -7.73 -5.61 8.29
C THR A 59 -8.94 -6.50 8.00
N GLU A 60 -9.33 -6.65 6.73
CA GLU A 60 -10.41 -7.57 6.35
C GLU A 60 -10.03 -9.04 6.59
N PHE A 61 -8.79 -9.41 6.32
CA PHE A 61 -8.30 -10.77 6.54
C PHE A 61 -8.37 -11.15 8.03
N TYR A 62 -7.97 -10.24 8.91
CA TYR A 62 -8.12 -10.39 10.35
C TYR A 62 -9.60 -10.53 10.75
N GLU A 63 -10.44 -9.58 10.34
CA GLU A 63 -11.86 -9.56 10.71
C GLU A 63 -12.58 -10.85 10.28
N LYS A 64 -12.23 -11.38 9.10
CA LYS A 64 -12.88 -12.55 8.52
C LYS A 64 -12.40 -13.88 9.11
N TYR A 65 -11.10 -14.02 9.39
CA TYR A 65 -10.51 -15.33 9.70
C TYR A 65 -9.91 -15.43 11.11
N TYR A 66 -9.54 -14.31 11.73
CA TYR A 66 -8.70 -14.31 12.92
C TYR A 66 -9.26 -13.53 14.12
N LYS A 67 -10.40 -12.84 13.95
CA LYS A 67 -11.05 -12.07 15.03
C LYS A 67 -11.42 -12.90 16.26
N ASN A 68 -11.66 -14.20 16.09
CA ASN A 68 -11.96 -15.10 17.21
C ASN A 68 -10.69 -15.68 17.86
N GLU A 69 -9.53 -15.58 17.19
CA GLU A 69 -8.25 -16.13 17.66
C GLU A 69 -7.41 -15.07 18.39
N TYR A 70 -7.49 -13.81 17.96
CA TYR A 70 -6.77 -12.69 18.57
C TYR A 70 -7.75 -11.63 19.08
N SER A 71 -7.45 -11.06 20.25
CA SER A 71 -8.29 -10.07 20.92
C SER A 71 -8.31 -8.69 20.26
N SER A 72 -7.34 -8.40 19.39
CA SER A 72 -7.25 -7.15 18.64
C SER A 72 -6.46 -7.32 17.34
N PHE A 73 -6.67 -6.39 16.41
CA PHE A 73 -5.89 -6.32 15.17
C PHE A 73 -4.38 -6.15 15.44
N ILE A 74 -4.02 -5.37 16.47
CA ILE A 74 -2.64 -5.19 16.91
C ILE A 74 -2.02 -6.51 17.35
N GLN A 75 -2.76 -7.30 18.13
CA GLN A 75 -2.28 -8.62 18.58
C GLN A 75 -2.12 -9.59 17.39
N PHE A 76 -3.00 -9.51 16.39
CA PHE A 76 -2.84 -10.25 15.14
C PHE A 76 -1.57 -9.84 14.39
N LEU A 77 -1.31 -8.54 14.22
CA LEU A 77 -0.10 -8.05 13.55
C LEU A 77 1.18 -8.53 14.25
N TYR A 78 1.21 -8.46 15.57
CA TYR A 78 2.37 -8.90 16.35
C TYR A 78 2.57 -10.42 16.31
N ASN A 79 1.53 -11.20 16.58
CA ASN A 79 1.69 -12.65 16.73
C ASN A 79 1.68 -13.43 15.40
N LYS A 80 0.89 -12.97 14.41
CA LYS A 80 0.69 -13.68 13.15
C LYS A 80 1.54 -13.14 12.02
N GLU A 81 1.56 -11.81 11.88
CA GLU A 81 2.37 -11.13 10.85
C GLU A 81 3.80 -10.85 11.31
N LEU A 82 4.11 -11.11 12.59
CA LEU A 82 5.44 -10.98 13.18
C LEU A 82 6.01 -9.56 13.07
N ILE A 83 5.14 -8.54 13.14
CA ILE A 83 5.55 -7.13 13.13
C ILE A 83 5.83 -6.70 14.56
N ASP A 84 7.01 -6.15 14.84
CA ASP A 84 7.38 -5.68 16.17
C ASP A 84 6.49 -4.53 16.65
N TYR A 85 6.27 -4.44 17.97
CA TYR A 85 5.42 -3.40 18.55
C TYR A 85 5.88 -1.98 18.21
N GLU A 86 7.19 -1.73 18.18
CA GLU A 86 7.75 -0.43 17.81
C GLU A 86 7.36 -0.02 16.37
N ASP A 87 7.27 -0.98 15.46
CA ASP A 87 6.85 -0.74 14.08
C ASP A 87 5.33 -0.61 13.95
N ILE A 88 4.58 -1.40 14.71
CA ILE A 88 3.12 -1.27 14.79
C ILE A 88 2.74 0.14 15.31
N GLU A 89 3.46 0.67 16.30
CA GLU A 89 3.24 2.03 16.80
C GLU A 89 3.46 3.08 15.71
N LYS A 90 4.50 2.92 14.87
CA LYS A 90 4.76 3.81 13.71
C LYS A 90 3.61 3.79 12.70
N LEU A 91 2.87 2.68 12.58
CA LEU A 91 1.72 2.60 11.68
C LEU A 91 0.56 3.51 12.14
N SER A 92 0.42 3.80 13.44
CA SER A 92 -0.56 4.73 14.04
C SER A 92 -1.95 4.68 13.36
N PHE A 93 -2.76 3.69 13.74
CA PHE A 93 -4.09 3.48 13.16
C PHE A 93 -5.12 4.46 13.71
N LYS A 94 -5.84 5.14 12.82
CA LYS A 94 -7.11 5.80 13.14
C LYS A 94 -8.27 4.83 12.88
N ASP A 95 -9.43 5.07 13.51
CA ASP A 95 -10.59 4.17 13.46
C ASP A 95 -11.11 3.85 12.04
N ASN A 96 -10.80 4.69 11.05
CA ASN A 96 -11.20 4.50 9.65
C ASN A 96 -10.04 4.13 8.71
N GLU A 97 -8.87 3.80 9.24
CA GLU A 97 -7.71 3.38 8.43
C GLU A 97 -7.59 1.85 8.43
N ILE A 98 -7.28 1.31 7.25
CA ILE A 98 -7.02 -0.10 7.01
C ILE A 98 -5.58 -0.30 6.55
N LEU A 99 -5.08 -1.53 6.71
CA LEU A 99 -3.74 -1.92 6.32
C LEU A 99 -3.78 -2.97 5.22
N TRP A 100 -3.10 -2.68 4.13
CA TRP A 100 -2.83 -3.64 3.07
C TRP A 100 -1.38 -4.09 3.15
N LYS A 101 -1.14 -5.40 3.14
CA LYS A 101 0.19 -5.98 2.91
C LYS A 101 0.41 -6.10 1.41
N LEU A 102 1.38 -5.36 0.89
CA LEU A 102 1.70 -5.32 -0.53
C LEU A 102 2.67 -6.44 -0.90
N ASN A 103 2.63 -6.86 -2.17
CA ASN A 103 3.56 -7.87 -2.71
C ASN A 103 4.15 -7.40 -4.04
N PRO A 104 5.05 -6.40 -4.03
CA PRO A 104 5.65 -5.85 -5.25
C PRO A 104 6.49 -6.88 -6.01
N TYR A 105 6.93 -7.96 -5.34
CA TYR A 105 7.77 -9.02 -5.90
C TYR A 105 6.99 -10.03 -6.75
N SER A 106 5.67 -10.11 -6.56
CA SER A 106 4.84 -11.12 -7.24
C SER A 106 4.77 -10.95 -8.77
N ASN A 107 5.00 -9.74 -9.28
CA ASN A 107 4.57 -9.39 -10.64
C ASN A 107 5.70 -8.95 -11.60
N SER A 108 6.90 -8.56 -11.13
CA SER A 108 8.01 -8.17 -12.03
C SER A 108 9.36 -7.94 -11.32
N TYR A 109 10.37 -8.78 -11.65
CA TYR A 109 11.78 -8.64 -11.20
C TYR A 109 12.40 -7.26 -11.46
N ASN A 110 12.01 -6.60 -12.56
CA ASN A 110 12.53 -5.27 -12.89
C ASN A 110 11.96 -4.16 -11.97
N ILE A 111 10.78 -4.39 -11.38
CA ILE A 111 10.14 -3.42 -10.49
C ILE A 111 10.61 -3.66 -9.06
N GLN A 112 10.90 -4.91 -8.70
CA GLN A 112 11.65 -5.26 -7.50
C GLN A 112 12.95 -4.45 -7.40
N ASN A 113 13.81 -4.53 -8.41
CA ASN A 113 15.07 -3.77 -8.42
C ASN A 113 14.86 -2.25 -8.36
N LEU A 114 13.75 -1.74 -8.91
CA LEU A 114 13.44 -0.32 -8.90
C LEU A 114 13.09 0.20 -7.49
N ILE A 115 12.46 -0.64 -6.65
CA ILE A 115 11.97 -0.24 -5.34
C ILE A 115 12.93 -0.65 -4.22
N GLU A 116 13.59 -1.81 -4.34
CA GLU A 116 14.54 -2.30 -3.33
C GLU A 116 15.80 -1.42 -3.23
N PHE A 117 16.31 -0.93 -4.36
CA PHE A 117 17.58 -0.21 -4.44
C PHE A 117 17.42 1.32 -4.56
N ASN A 118 16.19 1.84 -4.57
CA ASN A 118 15.97 3.27 -4.73
C ASN A 118 14.82 3.79 -3.85
N ASP A 119 15.18 4.22 -2.63
CA ASP A 119 14.26 4.85 -1.69
C ASP A 119 13.59 6.12 -2.26
N GLU A 120 14.20 6.80 -3.24
CA GLU A 120 13.60 7.97 -3.88
C GLU A 120 12.31 7.62 -4.62
N ILE A 121 12.22 6.41 -5.18
CA ILE A 121 11.02 5.96 -5.88
C ILE A 121 9.85 5.81 -4.90
N LEU A 122 10.10 5.25 -3.71
CA LEU A 122 9.08 5.14 -2.68
C LEU A 122 8.64 6.53 -2.19
N ILE A 123 9.59 7.47 -2.05
CA ILE A 123 9.29 8.87 -1.71
C ILE A 123 8.41 9.52 -2.78
N ILE A 124 8.74 9.35 -4.07
CA ILE A 124 7.95 9.89 -5.18
C ILE A 124 6.55 9.29 -5.19
N ILE A 125 6.41 7.97 -5.04
CA ILE A 125 5.10 7.31 -4.99
C ILE A 125 4.30 7.85 -3.80
N ASN A 126 4.89 7.96 -2.61
CA ASN A 126 4.20 8.52 -1.45
C ASN A 126 3.76 9.98 -1.66
N ARG A 127 4.54 10.80 -2.38
CA ARG A 127 4.11 12.14 -2.76
C ARG A 127 2.87 12.10 -3.66
N LEU A 128 2.87 11.23 -4.67
CA LEU A 128 1.71 11.04 -5.55
C LEU A 128 0.48 10.52 -4.79
N LEU A 129 0.67 9.70 -3.75
CA LEU A 129 -0.42 9.19 -2.91
C LEU A 129 -1.04 10.27 -2.01
N VAL A 130 -0.24 11.21 -1.51
CA VAL A 130 -0.74 12.36 -0.73
C VAL A 130 -1.64 13.26 -1.59
N GLU A 131 -1.33 13.37 -2.89
CA GLU A 131 -2.11 14.14 -3.86
C GLU A 131 -3.41 13.45 -4.30
N VAL A 132 -3.67 12.22 -3.86
CA VAL A 132 -4.99 11.57 -4.04
C VAL A 132 -5.98 12.28 -3.11
N SER A 133 -6.52 13.40 -3.60
CA SER A 133 -7.59 14.14 -2.95
C SER A 133 -8.85 13.28 -2.88
N TYR A 134 -9.32 13.10 -1.65
CA TYR A 134 -10.64 12.56 -1.36
C TYR A 134 -11.65 13.58 -1.92
N GLU A 135 -12.27 13.30 -3.06
CA GLU A 135 -13.46 14.06 -3.48
C GLU A 135 -14.55 13.71 -2.46
N ASP A 136 -14.94 14.68 -1.63
CA ASP A 136 -16.11 14.61 -0.72
C ASP A 136 -17.42 14.47 -1.51
#